data_AF-A0A3B8LEL6-F1
#
_entry.id   AF-A0A3B8LEL6-F1
#
_cell.length_a   1.000
_cell.length_b   1.000
_cell.length_c   1.000
_cell.angle_alpha   90.00
_cell.angle_beta   90.00
_cell.angle_gamma   90.00
#
_symmetry.space_group_name_H-M   'P 1'
#
loop_
_entity.id
_entity.type
_entity.pdbx_description
1 polymer ?
#
loop_
_entity_poly.entity_id
_entity_poly.type
_entity_poly.pdbx_seq_one_letter_code
_entity_poly.pdbx_strand_id
1 'polypeptide(L)'
;PATETCNGLDDDCDGTVDDGLTNCNGCQPPGLLRVCYSGDTSKMNVGTCEEGFQTCQADGTWSGCKGEVLPEATERCDLLDNDCNGFVDDGGVQGGKTLDLTRKCYTGKSGCDLTTGKCTTNSPCALGTQTCSNGQWGTCENQVTPATEVCNGTDDDCDGQVD
;
A
#
# COMPACT_ATOMS: atom_id res chain seq x y z
N PRO A 1 41.69 -30.72 5.74
CA PRO A 1 42.21 -29.66 6.62
C PRO A 1 42.46 -28.34 5.86
N ALA A 2 41.49 -27.43 5.94
CA ALA A 2 41.62 -26.01 5.63
C ALA A 2 41.63 -25.20 6.95
N THR A 3 41.78 -23.88 6.90
CA THR A 3 41.61 -23.03 8.09
C THR A 3 40.14 -22.82 8.38
N GLU A 4 39.73 -22.92 9.65
CA GLU A 4 38.36 -22.67 10.09
C GLU A 4 37.81 -21.34 9.59
N THR A 5 36.56 -21.37 9.15
CA THR A 5 35.70 -20.20 8.88
C THR A 5 34.37 -20.43 9.54
N CYS A 6 33.67 -19.38 10.04
CA CYS A 6 32.38 -19.53 10.73
C CYS A 6 31.26 -20.01 9.77
N ASN A 7 31.36 -21.22 9.24
CA ASN A 7 30.48 -21.76 8.22
C ASN A 7 29.67 -22.96 8.75
N GLY A 8 29.88 -23.32 10.02
CA GLY A 8 29.21 -24.44 10.68
C GLY A 8 29.72 -25.81 10.26
N LEU A 9 30.88 -25.87 9.61
CA LEU A 9 31.59 -27.07 9.21
C LEU A 9 32.95 -27.12 9.92
N ASP A 10 33.43 -28.33 10.16
CA ASP A 10 34.79 -28.60 10.64
C ASP A 10 35.72 -28.65 9.41
N ASP A 11 36.26 -27.49 9.05
CA ASP A 11 37.07 -27.28 7.84
C ASP A 11 38.47 -27.91 7.99
N ASP A 12 39.00 -27.92 9.20
CA ASP A 12 40.32 -28.42 9.54
C ASP A 12 40.33 -29.94 9.90
N CYS A 13 39.14 -30.51 10.10
CA CYS A 13 38.86 -31.90 10.43
C CYS A 13 39.42 -32.36 11.80
N ASP A 14 39.55 -31.45 12.77
CA ASP A 14 40.04 -31.77 14.11
C ASP A 14 38.97 -32.30 15.08
N GLY A 15 37.71 -32.30 14.64
CA GLY A 15 36.55 -32.76 15.40
C GLY A 15 35.81 -31.66 16.15
N THR A 16 36.22 -30.40 15.99
CA THR A 16 35.52 -29.21 16.49
C THR A 16 35.12 -28.30 15.33
N VAL A 17 33.91 -27.73 15.41
CA VAL A 17 33.37 -26.86 14.34
C VAL A 17 33.67 -25.41 14.69
N ASP A 18 34.19 -24.66 13.73
CA ASP A 18 34.47 -23.22 13.79
C ASP A 18 35.39 -22.82 14.98
N ASP A 19 36.36 -23.67 15.35
CA ASP A 19 37.25 -23.41 16.49
C ASP A 19 38.36 -22.38 16.17
N GLY A 20 38.99 -21.84 17.21
CA GLY A 20 40.02 -20.80 17.04
C GLY A 20 39.51 -19.44 16.51
N LEU A 21 38.22 -19.30 16.18
CA LEU A 21 37.60 -18.08 15.68
C LEU A 21 37.02 -17.24 16.82
N THR A 22 37.44 -15.97 16.92
CA THR A 22 37.01 -15.07 17.99
C THR A 22 35.69 -14.34 17.72
N ASN A 23 35.16 -14.38 16.49
CA ASN A 23 34.09 -13.48 16.02
C ASN A 23 32.92 -14.17 15.29
N CYS A 24 32.53 -15.40 15.65
CA CYS A 24 31.29 -16.02 15.12
C CYS A 24 30.00 -15.45 15.73
N ASN A 25 30.04 -14.24 16.32
CA ASN A 25 28.87 -13.57 16.88
C ASN A 25 28.16 -12.76 15.79
N GLY A 26 27.22 -13.38 15.09
CA GLY A 26 26.48 -12.73 14.00
C GLY A 26 25.87 -13.74 13.03
N CYS A 27 25.35 -13.25 11.91
CA CYS A 27 25.11 -14.12 10.78
C CYS A 27 26.44 -14.51 10.16
N GLN A 28 26.58 -15.75 9.71
CA GLN A 28 27.72 -16.22 8.92
C GLN A 28 27.29 -17.44 8.07
N PRO A 29 27.97 -17.73 6.96
CA PRO A 29 29.03 -16.93 6.33
C PRO A 29 28.48 -15.67 5.62
N PRO A 30 29.33 -14.67 5.30
CA PRO A 30 28.93 -13.56 4.45
C PRO A 30 28.32 -14.05 3.13
N GLY A 31 27.18 -13.48 2.73
CA GLY A 31 26.41 -13.94 1.59
C GLY A 31 25.29 -14.94 1.91
N LEU A 32 25.21 -15.47 3.14
CA LEU A 32 24.05 -16.25 3.59
C LEU A 32 22.76 -15.43 3.41
N LEU A 33 21.69 -16.06 2.94
CA LEU A 33 20.39 -15.43 2.75
C LEU A 33 19.39 -15.91 3.81
N ARG A 34 18.49 -15.02 4.23
CA ARG A 34 17.29 -15.38 4.97
C ARG A 34 16.09 -14.57 4.50
N VAL A 35 14.89 -15.14 4.62
CA VAL A 35 13.63 -14.43 4.41
C VAL A 35 13.47 -13.35 5.47
N CYS A 36 12.87 -12.24 5.08
CA CYS A 36 12.49 -11.14 5.94
C CYS A 36 11.19 -10.50 5.45
N TYR A 37 10.49 -9.86 6.38
CA TYR A 37 9.36 -9.00 6.06
C TYR A 37 9.20 -8.01 7.20
N SER A 38 9.22 -6.72 6.91
CA SER A 38 9.16 -5.65 7.92
C SER A 38 7.73 -5.19 8.23
N GLY A 39 6.76 -5.59 7.41
CA GLY A 39 5.33 -5.33 7.62
C GLY A 39 4.67 -6.30 8.61
N ASP A 40 3.33 -6.23 8.67
CA ASP A 40 2.54 -7.20 9.42
C ASP A 40 2.66 -8.58 8.76
N THR A 41 3.30 -9.52 9.45
CA THR A 41 3.51 -10.89 8.96
C THR A 41 2.23 -11.64 8.57
N SER A 42 1.05 -11.23 9.05
CA SER A 42 -0.24 -11.79 8.60
C SER A 42 -0.61 -11.41 7.17
N LYS A 43 0.00 -10.34 6.63
CA LYS A 43 -0.18 -9.84 5.26
C LYS A 43 0.95 -10.27 4.31
N MET A 44 1.95 -11.00 4.82
CA MET A 44 3.09 -11.47 4.03
C MET A 44 2.61 -12.50 2.99
N ASN A 45 2.98 -12.30 1.72
CA ASN A 45 2.58 -13.15 0.60
C ASN A 45 1.05 -13.19 0.37
N VAL A 46 0.35 -12.11 0.76
CA VAL A 46 -1.08 -11.91 0.47
C VAL A 46 -1.22 -10.82 -0.59
N GLY A 47 -2.01 -11.09 -1.63
CA GLY A 47 -2.23 -10.12 -2.70
C GLY A 47 -0.93 -9.78 -3.43
N THR A 48 -0.60 -8.50 -3.46
CA THR A 48 0.63 -7.97 -4.05
C THR A 48 1.83 -7.94 -3.10
N CYS A 49 1.61 -8.18 -1.81
CA CYS A 49 2.68 -8.17 -0.82
C CYS A 49 3.58 -9.38 -0.96
N GLU A 50 4.89 -9.15 -0.91
CA GLU A 50 5.90 -10.18 -1.07
C GLU A 50 6.95 -10.06 0.04
N GLU A 51 7.41 -11.21 0.51
CA GLU A 51 8.58 -11.28 1.38
C GLU A 51 9.87 -10.86 0.65
N GLY A 52 10.83 -10.32 1.40
CA GLY A 52 12.14 -9.98 0.90
C GLY A 52 13.22 -10.92 1.44
N PHE A 53 14.47 -10.60 1.12
CA PHE A 53 15.63 -11.29 1.65
C PHE A 53 16.63 -10.33 2.30
N GLN A 54 17.20 -10.76 3.41
CA GLN A 54 18.40 -10.16 3.98
C GLN A 54 19.61 -10.99 3.59
N THR A 55 20.70 -10.29 3.29
CA THR A 55 22.00 -10.92 3.05
C THR A 55 22.89 -10.67 4.26
N CYS A 56 23.57 -11.72 4.69
CA CYS A 56 24.57 -11.60 5.73
C CYS A 56 25.78 -10.83 5.22
N GLN A 57 26.15 -9.75 5.92
CA GLN A 57 27.24 -8.87 5.55
C GLN A 57 28.58 -9.36 6.12
N ALA A 58 29.67 -8.82 5.58
CA ALA A 58 31.02 -9.19 6.02
C ALA A 58 31.32 -8.82 7.48
N ASP A 59 30.56 -7.88 8.06
CA ASP A 59 30.65 -7.49 9.47
C ASP A 59 29.78 -8.36 10.40
N GLY A 60 29.14 -9.42 9.88
CA GLY A 60 28.28 -10.32 10.65
C GLY A 60 26.87 -9.80 10.91
N THR A 61 26.47 -8.68 10.29
CA THR A 61 25.11 -8.13 10.41
C THR A 61 24.22 -8.48 9.21
N TRP A 62 22.91 -8.52 9.43
CA TRP A 62 21.95 -8.68 8.33
C TRP A 62 21.69 -7.34 7.65
N SER A 63 21.69 -7.32 6.31
CA SER A 63 21.30 -6.14 5.55
C SER A 63 19.85 -5.71 5.84
N GLY A 64 19.42 -4.55 5.31
CA GLY A 64 17.99 -4.27 5.18
C GLY A 64 17.28 -5.38 4.37
N CYS A 65 15.97 -5.50 4.58
CA CYS A 65 15.15 -6.45 3.84
C CYS A 65 14.98 -5.96 2.40
N LYS A 66 15.54 -6.69 1.43
CA LYS A 66 15.51 -6.29 0.02
C LYS A 66 14.46 -7.10 -0.74
N GLY A 67 13.70 -6.42 -1.58
CA GLY A 67 12.69 -7.04 -2.42
C GLY A 67 11.34 -7.25 -1.75
N GLU A 68 11.17 -6.85 -0.48
CA GLU A 68 9.85 -6.88 0.14
C GLU A 68 8.90 -5.87 -0.53
N VAL A 69 7.65 -6.28 -0.68
CA VAL A 69 6.53 -5.41 -1.08
C VAL A 69 5.62 -5.29 0.13
N LEU A 70 5.57 -4.10 0.72
CA LEU A 70 4.76 -3.83 1.90
C LEU A 70 3.32 -3.45 1.53
N PRO A 71 2.36 -3.66 2.43
CA PRO A 71 0.97 -3.33 2.17
C PRO A 71 0.78 -1.81 2.05
N GLU A 72 0.00 -1.39 1.06
CA GLU A 72 -0.46 -0.01 0.96
C GLU A 72 -1.47 0.31 2.08
N ALA A 73 -1.68 1.59 2.33
CA ALA A 73 -2.64 2.02 3.36
C ALA A 73 -4.10 1.79 2.94
N THR A 74 -4.37 1.75 1.64
CA THR A 74 -5.69 1.62 1.03
C THR A 74 -5.57 0.93 -0.31
N GLU A 75 -6.62 0.23 -0.72
CA GLU A 75 -6.71 -0.35 -2.06
C GLU A 75 -6.70 0.67 -3.20
N ARG A 76 -6.19 0.19 -4.33
CA ARG A 76 -6.38 0.82 -5.64
C ARG A 76 -7.48 0.05 -6.36
N CYS A 77 -8.07 0.71 -7.35
CA CYS A 77 -9.06 0.08 -8.22
C CYS A 77 -8.34 -0.44 -9.46
N ASP A 78 -7.67 -1.59 -9.33
CA ASP A 78 -6.76 -2.14 -10.35
C ASP A 78 -6.76 -3.68 -10.43
N LEU A 79 -7.74 -4.37 -9.83
CA LEU A 79 -7.85 -5.83 -9.74
C LEU A 79 -6.77 -6.50 -8.89
N LEU A 80 -6.05 -5.72 -8.10
CA LEU A 80 -5.04 -6.23 -7.18
C LEU A 80 -5.46 -5.99 -5.73
N ASP A 81 -4.87 -6.76 -4.82
CA ASP A 81 -4.97 -6.59 -3.38
C ASP A 81 -3.68 -5.88 -2.93
N ASN A 82 -3.77 -4.55 -2.91
CA ASN A 82 -2.66 -3.62 -2.69
C ASN A 82 -2.40 -3.38 -1.20
N ASP A 83 -3.45 -3.45 -0.39
CA ASP A 83 -3.35 -3.34 1.07
C ASP A 83 -3.16 -4.71 1.75
N CYS A 84 -3.16 -5.79 0.96
CA CYS A 84 -2.83 -7.16 1.34
C CYS A 84 -3.70 -7.69 2.48
N ASN A 85 -4.97 -7.29 2.50
CA ASN A 85 -5.95 -7.75 3.47
C ASN A 85 -6.69 -9.03 3.04
N GLY A 86 -6.42 -9.52 1.82
CA GLY A 86 -7.05 -10.70 1.23
C GLY A 86 -8.29 -10.42 0.38
N PHE A 87 -8.65 -9.15 0.17
CA PHE A 87 -9.77 -8.72 -0.64
C PHE A 87 -9.29 -7.77 -1.75
N VAL A 88 -9.68 -8.08 -2.99
CA VAL A 88 -9.30 -7.27 -4.16
C VAL A 88 -10.25 -6.08 -4.29
N ASP A 89 -9.69 -4.90 -4.60
CA ASP A 89 -10.43 -3.65 -4.86
C ASP A 89 -11.49 -3.32 -3.77
N ASP A 90 -11.17 -3.50 -2.48
CA ASP A 90 -12.10 -3.28 -1.37
C ASP A 90 -11.87 -1.95 -0.61
N GLY A 91 -12.86 -1.52 0.18
CA GLY A 91 -12.80 -0.30 0.98
C GLY A 91 -12.20 -0.49 2.38
N GLY A 92 -11.58 -1.63 2.63
CA GLY A 92 -11.20 -2.13 3.94
C GLY A 92 -12.30 -2.90 4.66
N VAL A 93 -11.96 -3.44 5.84
CA VAL A 93 -12.90 -4.15 6.72
C VAL A 93 -13.32 -3.28 7.89
N GLN A 94 -14.62 -2.99 8.01
CA GLN A 94 -15.18 -2.28 9.16
C GLN A 94 -16.27 -3.12 9.85
N GLY A 95 -16.09 -3.40 11.13
CA GLY A 95 -17.06 -4.17 11.91
C GLY A 95 -17.28 -5.61 11.39
N GLY A 96 -16.25 -6.22 10.79
CA GLY A 96 -16.30 -7.58 10.23
C GLY A 96 -16.97 -7.68 8.87
N LYS A 97 -17.21 -6.56 8.19
CA LYS A 97 -17.71 -6.52 6.82
C LYS A 97 -16.70 -5.84 5.92
N THR A 98 -16.43 -6.47 4.77
CA THR A 98 -15.72 -5.85 3.65
C THR A 98 -16.59 -4.74 3.07
N LEU A 99 -16.00 -3.56 2.89
CA LEU A 99 -16.65 -2.41 2.28
C LEU A 99 -16.33 -2.36 0.79
N ASP A 100 -17.17 -1.70 0.00
CA ASP A 100 -16.84 -1.40 -1.38
C ASP A 100 -15.78 -0.29 -1.44
N LEU A 101 -14.80 -0.42 -2.34
CA LEU A 101 -13.85 0.64 -2.60
C LEU A 101 -14.56 1.80 -3.28
N THR A 102 -14.60 2.96 -2.62
CA THR A 102 -15.29 4.16 -3.11
C THR A 102 -14.37 5.37 -3.14
N ARG A 103 -14.67 6.32 -4.03
CA ARG A 103 -14.02 7.63 -4.06
C ARG A 103 -15.00 8.75 -4.39
N LYS A 104 -14.65 9.97 -3.97
CA LYS A 104 -15.34 11.18 -4.40
C LYS A 104 -15.14 11.39 -5.90
N CYS A 105 -16.17 11.90 -6.57
CA CYS A 105 -16.13 12.20 -7.98
C CYS A 105 -16.95 13.46 -8.29
N TYR A 106 -16.63 14.08 -9.41
CA TYR A 106 -17.33 15.25 -9.92
C TYR A 106 -17.02 15.43 -11.40
N THR A 107 -18.04 15.58 -12.23
CA THR A 107 -17.90 15.76 -13.69
C THR A 107 -18.32 17.15 -14.15
N GLY A 108 -18.77 18.02 -13.23
CA GLY A 108 -19.05 19.42 -13.53
C GLY A 108 -17.76 20.18 -13.86
N LYS A 109 -17.87 21.20 -14.74
CA LYS A 109 -16.72 22.03 -15.15
C LYS A 109 -16.27 23.00 -14.05
N SER A 110 -17.22 23.46 -13.25
CA SER A 110 -17.12 24.39 -12.12
C SER A 110 -17.99 23.87 -10.98
N GLY A 111 -17.87 24.41 -9.77
CA GLY A 111 -18.76 24.12 -8.65
C GLY A 111 -18.13 23.32 -7.52
N CYS A 112 -17.36 22.26 -7.80
CA CYS A 112 -16.72 21.47 -6.75
C CYS A 112 -15.25 21.15 -7.04
N ASP A 113 -14.42 21.23 -6.00
CA ASP A 113 -13.02 20.86 -6.01
C ASP A 113 -12.82 19.48 -5.39
N LEU A 114 -12.35 18.53 -6.18
CA LEU A 114 -12.08 17.16 -5.75
C LEU A 114 -10.88 17.04 -4.80
N THR A 115 -9.96 17.99 -4.85
CA THR A 115 -8.75 18.02 -4.01
C THR A 115 -9.12 18.39 -2.58
N THR A 116 -9.92 19.45 -2.43
CA THR A 116 -10.38 19.91 -1.10
C THR A 116 -11.66 19.22 -0.64
N GLY A 117 -12.40 18.61 -1.57
CA GLY A 117 -13.69 17.97 -1.31
C GLY A 117 -14.80 18.96 -0.96
N LYS A 118 -14.70 20.21 -1.45
CA LYS A 118 -15.63 21.30 -1.17
C LYS A 118 -16.31 21.78 -2.44
N CYS A 119 -17.53 22.28 -2.31
CA CYS A 119 -18.26 22.94 -3.38
C CYS A 119 -18.45 24.43 -3.08
N THR A 120 -18.84 25.21 -4.10
CA THR A 120 -19.19 26.63 -3.96
C THR A 120 -20.34 26.79 -2.96
N THR A 121 -20.31 27.89 -2.22
CA THR A 121 -21.32 28.20 -1.19
C THR A 121 -22.57 28.78 -1.84
N ASN A 122 -23.75 28.50 -1.29
CA ASN A 122 -25.06 28.91 -1.86
C ASN A 122 -25.31 28.36 -3.27
N SER A 123 -24.76 27.18 -3.57
CA SER A 123 -24.94 26.46 -4.83
C SER A 123 -25.57 25.08 -4.57
N PRO A 124 -26.39 24.54 -5.49
CA PRO A 124 -26.89 23.17 -5.39
C PRO A 124 -25.82 22.13 -5.75
N CYS A 125 -24.67 22.56 -6.30
CA CYS A 125 -23.61 21.64 -6.73
C CYS A 125 -23.07 20.78 -5.59
N ALA A 126 -22.92 19.50 -5.88
CA ALA A 126 -22.52 18.49 -4.92
C ALA A 126 -21.60 17.44 -5.56
N LEU A 127 -20.62 16.99 -4.78
CA LEU A 127 -19.78 15.84 -5.13
C LEU A 127 -20.62 14.57 -5.13
N GLY A 128 -20.32 13.68 -6.07
CA GLY A 128 -20.85 12.33 -6.09
C GLY A 128 -19.88 11.31 -5.52
N THR A 129 -20.28 10.05 -5.63
CA THR A 129 -19.44 8.88 -5.28
C THR A 129 -19.31 7.95 -6.49
N GLN A 130 -18.09 7.49 -6.72
CA GLN A 130 -17.80 6.37 -7.61
C GLN A 130 -17.48 5.14 -6.77
N THR A 131 -18.01 4.00 -7.18
CA THR A 131 -17.67 2.69 -6.63
C THR A 131 -16.77 1.96 -7.61
N CYS A 132 -15.70 1.34 -7.12
CA CYS A 132 -14.88 0.45 -7.91
C CYS A 132 -15.61 -0.87 -8.11
N SER A 133 -15.65 -1.35 -9.35
CA SER A 133 -16.13 -2.69 -9.66
C SER A 133 -15.31 -3.25 -10.81
N ASN A 134 -14.74 -4.44 -10.62
CA ASN A 134 -13.88 -5.11 -11.61
C ASN A 134 -12.72 -4.22 -12.10
N GLY A 135 -11.98 -3.59 -11.18
CA GLY A 135 -10.84 -2.72 -11.52
C GLY A 135 -11.20 -1.45 -12.27
N GLN A 136 -12.48 -1.07 -12.28
CA GLN A 136 -12.95 0.12 -12.98
C GLN A 136 -13.87 0.95 -12.09
N TRP A 137 -13.63 2.26 -12.10
CA TRP A 137 -14.52 3.20 -11.44
C TRP A 137 -15.81 3.36 -12.23
N GLY A 138 -16.95 3.14 -11.58
CA GLY A 138 -18.26 3.30 -12.16
C GLY A 138 -18.63 4.75 -12.50
N THR A 139 -19.90 5.00 -12.74
CA THR A 139 -20.42 6.37 -12.94
C THR A 139 -20.32 7.19 -11.65
N CYS A 140 -20.25 8.50 -11.79
CA CYS A 140 -20.30 9.40 -10.65
C CYS A 140 -21.75 9.58 -10.19
N GLU A 141 -22.16 8.82 -9.18
CA GLU A 141 -23.53 8.80 -8.68
C GLU A 141 -23.79 9.95 -7.70
N ASN A 142 -25.02 10.47 -7.72
CA ASN A 142 -25.52 11.51 -6.80
C ASN A 142 -24.78 12.85 -6.83
N GLN A 143 -23.92 13.09 -7.82
CA GLN A 143 -23.39 14.43 -8.07
C GLN A 143 -24.49 15.37 -8.55
N VAL A 144 -24.35 16.66 -8.22
CA VAL A 144 -25.14 17.74 -8.81
C VAL A 144 -24.18 18.64 -9.56
N THR A 145 -24.35 18.71 -10.88
CA THR A 145 -23.49 19.49 -11.79
C THR A 145 -24.13 20.83 -12.14
N PRO A 146 -23.36 21.81 -12.62
CA PRO A 146 -23.86 23.11 -13.07
C PRO A 146 -25.10 23.01 -13.96
N ALA A 147 -26.11 23.80 -13.62
CA ALA A 147 -27.30 24.02 -14.43
C ALA A 147 -27.22 25.38 -15.14
N THR A 148 -28.27 25.75 -15.85
CA THR A 148 -28.41 27.11 -16.39
C THR A 148 -28.91 28.02 -15.29
N GLU A 149 -28.29 29.19 -15.15
CA GLU A 149 -28.71 30.20 -14.19
C GLU A 149 -30.17 30.61 -14.34
N VAL A 150 -30.86 30.69 -13.20
CA VAL A 150 -32.20 31.26 -13.11
C VAL A 150 -32.25 32.22 -11.93
N CYS A 151 -32.94 33.34 -12.06
CA CYS A 151 -32.96 34.38 -11.01
C CYS A 151 -33.73 33.93 -9.76
N ASN A 152 -33.09 33.17 -8.88
CA ASN A 152 -33.69 32.56 -7.70
C ASN A 152 -32.89 32.83 -6.41
N GLY A 153 -31.78 33.56 -6.49
CA GLY A 153 -30.87 33.83 -5.38
C GLY A 153 -29.96 32.65 -5.02
N THR A 154 -29.66 31.77 -5.97
CA THR A 154 -28.77 30.59 -5.84
C THR A 154 -27.78 30.58 -6.99
N ASP A 155 -26.57 30.11 -6.76
CA ASP A 155 -25.55 29.88 -7.79
C ASP A 155 -25.82 28.53 -8.49
N ASP A 156 -26.76 28.52 -9.44
CA ASP A 156 -27.24 27.33 -10.16
C ASP A 156 -26.21 26.77 -11.15
N ASP A 157 -25.35 27.63 -11.73
CA ASP A 157 -24.25 27.24 -12.62
C ASP A 157 -22.92 26.99 -11.89
N CYS A 158 -22.94 27.20 -10.57
CA CYS A 158 -21.86 26.87 -9.66
C CYS A 158 -20.54 27.55 -10.04
N ASP A 159 -20.60 28.76 -10.60
CA ASP A 159 -19.44 29.59 -10.93
C ASP A 159 -18.94 30.42 -9.72
N GLY A 160 -19.70 30.40 -8.63
CA GLY A 160 -19.41 31.11 -7.39
C GLY A 160 -20.08 32.47 -7.27
N GLN A 161 -20.93 32.86 -8.22
CA GLN A 161 -21.73 34.08 -8.19
C GLN A 161 -23.20 33.73 -7.98
N VAL A 162 -23.85 34.44 -7.06
CA VAL A 162 -25.30 34.34 -6.84
C VAL A 162 -25.97 35.50 -7.56
N ASP A 163 -27.10 35.23 -8.24
CA ASP A 163 -27.94 36.22 -8.90
C ASP A 163 -28.60 37.26 -7.97
#